data_AF-A0A970XQX0-F1
#
_entry.id   AF-A0A970XQX0-F1
#
_cell.length_a   1.000
_cell.length_b   1.000
_cell.length_c   1.000
_cell.angle_alpha   90.00
_cell.angle_beta   90.00
_cell.angle_gamma   90.00
#
_symmetry.space_group_name_H-M   'P 1'
#
loop_
_entity.id
_entity.type
_entity.pdbx_description
1 polymer ?
#
loop_
_entity_poly.entity_id
_entity_poly.type
_entity_poly.pdbx_seq_one_letter_code
_entity_poly.pdbx_strand_id
1 'polypeptide(L)' 'GYTDVYPIEKIVRDLRLSMIWVGTNEIMNLIIQHEWYKERADELAQGNKRFSELDALNAFAEGEKIYE' A
#
# COMPACT_ATOMS: atom_id res chain seq x y z
N GLY A 1 -24.89 26.50 1.99
CA GLY A 1 -25.08 27.28 0.77
C GLY A 1 -23.85 27.07 -0.07
N TYR A 2 -24.02 26.79 -1.37
CA TYR A 2 -22.89 26.81 -2.29
C TYR A 2 -22.77 28.24 -2.77
N THR A 3 -21.60 28.82 -2.61
CA THR A 3 -21.35 30.13 -3.19
C THR A 3 -21.24 29.92 -4.70
N ASP A 4 -22.20 30.42 -5.49
CA ASP A 4 -22.13 30.38 -6.97
C ASP A 4 -20.90 31.13 -7.52
N VAL A 5 -20.21 31.87 -6.65
CA VAL A 5 -19.03 32.69 -6.96
C VAL A 5 -17.76 31.85 -7.13
N TYR A 6 -17.60 30.73 -6.40
CA TYR A 6 -16.39 29.92 -6.45
C TYR A 6 -16.70 28.44 -6.71
N PRO A 7 -16.37 27.90 -7.90
CA PRO A 7 -16.71 26.53 -8.26
C PRO A 7 -15.92 25.47 -7.47
N ILE A 8 -14.91 25.87 -6.69
CA ILE A 8 -14.03 24.95 -5.96
C ILE A 8 -14.78 24.14 -4.89
N GLU A 9 -15.77 24.73 -4.20
CA GLU A 9 -16.56 24.03 -3.19
C GLU A 9 -17.38 22.90 -3.81
N LYS A 10 -17.92 23.14 -5.01
CA LYS A 10 -18.63 22.13 -5.80
C LYS A 10 -17.70 21.02 -6.28
N ILE A 11 -16.53 21.37 -6.82
CA ILE A 11 -15.54 20.40 -7.29
C ILE A 11 -15.04 19.52 -6.15
N VAL A 12 -14.70 20.11 -5.00
CA VAL A 12 -14.23 19.36 -3.81
C VAL A 12 -15.31 18.40 -3.30
N ARG A 13 -16.59 18.80 -3.31
CA ARG A 13 -17.70 17.91 -2.95
C ARG A 13 -17.81 16.73 -3.91
N ASP A 14 -17.80 17.00 -5.21
CA ASP A 14 -17.98 15.96 -6.22
C ASP A 14 -16.78 14.98 -6.21
N LEU A 15 -15.56 15.47 -5.90
CA LEU A 15 -14.38 14.64 -5.67
C LEU A 15 -14.48 13.77 -4.40
N ARG A 16 -15.18 14.17 -3.34
CA ARG A 16 -15.33 13.32 -2.15
C ARG A 16 -16.09 12.02 -2.44
N LEU A 17 -16.94 12.00 -3.46
CA LEU A 17 -17.60 10.76 -3.89
C LEU A 17 -16.60 9.73 -4.42
N SER A 18 -15.51 10.16 -5.07
CA SER A 18 -14.48 9.22 -5.55
C SER A 18 -13.76 8.51 -4.41
N MET A 19 -13.69 9.12 -3.21
CA MET A 19 -13.05 8.53 -2.02
C MET A 19 -13.85 7.36 -1.42
N ILE A 20 -15.15 7.26 -1.72
CA ILE A 20 -16.02 6.19 -1.19
C ILE A 20 -16.52 5.23 -2.26
N TRP A 21 -16.40 5.60 -3.54
CA TRP A 21 -16.98 4.87 -4.67
C TRP A 21 -16.48 3.42 -4.80
N VAL A 22 -15.21 3.17 -4.51
CA VAL A 22 -14.62 1.82 -4.58
C VAL A 22 -14.61 1.12 -3.21
N GLY A 23 -14.82 1.88 -2.14
CA GLY A 23 -14.70 1.44 -0.76
C GLY A 23 -14.07 2.53 0.09
N THR A 24 -14.40 2.56 1.38
CA THR A 24 -13.74 3.47 2.31
C THR A 24 -12.29 3.05 2.50
N ASN A 25 -11.41 3.99 2.89
CA ASN A 25 -10.01 3.69 3.18
C ASN A 25 -9.84 2.54 4.19
N GLU A 26 -10.72 2.44 5.18
CA GLU A 26 -10.69 1.39 6.20
C GLU A 26 -10.95 0.01 5.60
N ILE A 27 -12.00 -0.12 4.77
CA ILE A 27 -12.34 -1.39 4.11
C ILE A 27 -11.26 -1.77 3.09
N MET A 28 -10.76 -0.81 2.31
CA MET A 28 -9.66 -1.04 1.38
C MET A 28 -8.40 -1.54 2.10
N ASN A 29 -8.06 -0.94 3.25
CA ASN A 29 -6.94 -1.40 4.08
C ASN A 29 -7.14 -2.84 4.56
N LEU A 30 -8.33 -3.19 5.01
CA LEU A 30 -8.64 -4.56 5.45
C LEU A 30 -8.53 -5.58 4.30
N ILE A 31 -9.03 -5.24 3.11
CA ILE A 31 -8.93 -6.10 1.93
C ILE A 31 -7.45 -6.32 1.55
N ILE A 32 -6.66 -5.24 1.49
CA ILE A 32 -5.23 -5.32 1.18
C ILE A 32 -4.51 -6.19 2.19
N GLN A 33 -4.76 -5.99 3.49
CA GLN A 33 -4.15 -6.79 4.54
C GLN A 33 -4.52 -8.27 4.40
N HIS A 34 -5.81 -8.57 4.15
CA HIS A 34 -6.28 -9.94 4.00
C HIS A 34 -5.60 -10.67 2.84
N GLU A 35 -5.58 -10.06 1.65
CA GLU A 35 -4.94 -10.66 0.47
C GLU A 35 -3.43 -10.80 0.66
N TRP A 36 -2.78 -9.77 1.23
CA TRP A 36 -1.35 -9.83 1.51
C TRP A 36 -1.00 -10.95 2.48
N TYR A 37 -1.76 -11.13 3.57
CA TYR A 37 -1.49 -12.21 4.54
C TYR A 37 -1.67 -13.59 3.93
N LYS A 38 -2.65 -13.74 3.03
CA LYS A 38 -2.88 -14.98 2.30
C LYS A 38 -1.70 -15.30 1.36
N GLU A 39 -1.31 -14.33 0.51
CA GLU A 39 -0.15 -14.48 -0.38
C GLU A 39 1.14 -14.75 0.41
N ARG A 40 1.32 -14.05 1.54
CA ARG A 40 2.48 -14.21 2.41
C ARG A 40 2.54 -15.60 3.06
N ALA A 41 1.39 -16.15 3.46
CA ALA A 41 1.31 -17.51 3.99
C ALA A 41 1.68 -18.54 2.92
N ASP A 42 1.21 -18.36 1.69
CA ASP A 42 1.55 -19.22 0.55
C ASP A 42 3.04 -19.12 0.18
N GLU A 43 3.62 -17.92 0.16
CA GLU A 43 5.05 -17.67 -0.07
C GLU A 43 5.92 -18.39 0.98
N LEU A 44 5.53 -18.32 2.26
CA LEU A 44 6.20 -19.01 3.36
C LEU A 44 6.10 -20.54 3.23
N ALA A 45 4.93 -21.06 2.86
CA ALA A 45 4.73 -22.50 2.68
C ALA A 45 5.54 -23.06 1.51
N GLN A 46 5.68 -22.29 0.43
CA GLN A 46 6.46 -22.68 -0.76
C GLN A 46 7.97 -22.42 -0.60
N GLY A 47 8.38 -21.66 0.42
CA GLY A 47 9.78 -21.25 0.62
C GLY A 47 10.30 -20.29 -0.46
N ASN A 48 9.43 -19.75 -1.31
CA ASN A 48 9.79 -18.86 -2.43
C ASN A 48 9.87 -17.40 -1.96
N LYS A 49 10.57 -17.16 -0.84
CA LYS A 49 10.72 -15.81 -0.32
C LYS A 49 11.65 -15.00 -1.22
N ARG A 50 11.25 -13.80 -1.62
CA ARG A 50 12.18 -12.88 -2.30
C ARG A 50 13.40 -12.59 -1.40
N PHE A 51 14.60 -12.74 -1.96
CA PHE A 51 15.86 -12.38 -1.31
C PHE A 51 16.07 -10.86 -1.32
N SER A 52 15.46 -10.15 -0.38
CA SER A 52 15.53 -8.68 -0.28
C SER A 52 16.95 -8.13 -0.10
N GLU A 53 17.88 -8.94 0.44
CA GLU A 53 19.29 -8.54 0.57
C GLU A 53 19.95 -8.27 -0.79
N LEU A 54 19.52 -8.96 -1.85
CA LEU A 54 20.07 -8.81 -3.21
C LEU A 54 19.66 -7.51 -3.89
N ASP A 55 18.66 -6.80 -3.35
CA ASP A 55 18.17 -5.53 -3.91
C ASP A 55 19.05 -4.33 -3.48
N ALA A 56 19.95 -4.52 -2.50
CA ALA A 56 20.83 -3.47 -2.01
C ALA A 56 22.00 -3.20 -2.98
N LEU A 57 22.45 -1.95 -3.08
CA LEU A 57 23.59 -1.56 -3.92
C LEU A 57 24.87 -2.35 -3.55
N ASN A 58 25.09 -2.55 -2.26
CA ASN A 58 26.23 -3.27 -1.69
C ASN A 58 25.88 -4.71 -1.28
N ALA A 59 24.91 -5.37 -1.96
CA ALA A 59 24.42 -6.72 -1.63
C ALA A 59 25.52 -7.77 -1.36
N PHE A 60 26.67 -7.62 -2.02
CA PHE A 60 27.79 -8.56 -1.99
C PHE A 60 28.94 -8.13 -1.05
N ALA A 61 28.80 -7.02 -0.34
CA ALA A 61 29.79 -6.58 0.66
C ALA A 61 29.55 -7.33 1.98
N GLU A 62 30.15 -8.52 2.14
CA GLU A 62 29.95 -9.38 3.34
C GLU A 62 30.27 -8.67 4.66
N GLY A 63 31.20 -7.71 4.67
CA GLY A 63 31.56 -6.94 5.86
C GLY A 63 30.47 -5.97 6.36
N GLU A 64 29.44 -5.69 5.56
CA GLU A 64 28.29 -4.87 5.98
C GLU A 64 27.18 -5.72 6.63
N LYS A 65 27.25 -7.06 6.57
CA LYS A 65 26.28 -7.97 7.21
C LYS A 65 26.57 -8.12 8.71
N ILE A 66 26.08 -7.19 9.51
CA ILE A 66 26.24 -7.16 10.97
C ILE A 66 24.94 -7.69 11.63
N TYR A 67 25.06 -8.65 12.56
CA TYR A 67 23.94 -9.34 13.22
C TYR A 67 23.86 -9.07 14.74
N GLU A 68 24.63 -8.10 15.24
CA GLU A 68 24.74 -7.76 16.67
C GLU A 68 23.52 -6.98 17.19
#